data_AF-A0A4Q3D706-F1
#
_entry.id   AF-A0A4Q3D706-F1
#
_cell.length_a   1.000
_cell.length_b   1.000
_cell.length_c   1.000
_cell.angle_alpha   90.00
_cell.angle_beta   90.00
_cell.angle_gamma   90.00
#
_symmetry.space_group_name_H-M   'P 1'
#
loop_
_entity.id
_entity.type
_entity.pdbx_description
1 polymer ?
#
loop_
_entity_poly.entity_id
_entity_poly.type
_entity_poly.pdbx_seq_one_letter_code
_entity_poly.pdbx_strand_id
1 'polypeptide(L)' 'MQTEPQAPLIVGLGGTVAAASSSERITRKILEACEERGARTRLFAGPELDFPTYGTSDDRCDNAR' A
#
# COMPACT_ATOMS: atom_id res chain seq x y z
N MET A 1 4.59 -7.54 -32.01
CA MET A 1 4.89 -8.09 -30.68
C MET A 1 3.58 -8.09 -29.92
N GLN A 2 2.90 -9.24 -29.89
CA GLN A 2 1.63 -9.39 -29.19
C GLN A 2 2.00 -9.64 -27.72
N THR A 3 1.73 -8.69 -26.83
CA THR A 3 1.82 -8.96 -25.38
C THR A 3 0.59 -9.80 -25.06
N GLU A 4 0.75 -11.09 -24.83
CA GLU A 4 -0.32 -11.90 -24.24
C GLU A 4 -0.81 -11.17 -22.98
N PRO A 5 -2.13 -11.15 -22.70
CA PRO A 5 -2.64 -10.45 -21.53
C PRO A 5 -2.18 -11.19 -20.28
N GLN A 6 -0.97 -10.88 -19.81
CA GLN A 6 -0.51 -11.28 -18.50
C GLN A 6 -1.45 -10.66 -17.48
N ALA A 7 -1.84 -11.44 -16.47
CA ALA A 7 -2.61 -10.98 -15.32
C ALA A 7 -2.12 -9.60 -14.86
N PRO A 8 -2.99 -8.58 -14.76
CA PRO A 8 -2.57 -7.23 -14.41
C PRO A 8 -1.92 -7.22 -13.03
N LEU A 9 -0.86 -6.45 -12.87
CA LEU A 9 -0.22 -6.22 -11.58
C LEU A 9 -0.84 -4.98 -10.93
N ILE A 10 -1.52 -5.17 -9.80
CA ILE A 10 -2.13 -4.10 -9.01
C ILE A 10 -1.27 -3.83 -7.77
N VAL A 11 -0.76 -2.62 -7.65
CA VAL A 11 0.09 -2.22 -6.52
C VAL A 11 -0.68 -1.28 -5.61
N GLY A 12 -0.91 -1.69 -4.36
CA GLY A 12 -1.48 -0.85 -3.31
C GLY A 12 -0.39 -0.14 -2.51
N LEU A 13 -0.62 1.13 -2.20
CA LEU A 13 0.23 1.93 -1.31
C LEU A 13 -0.55 2.28 -0.05
N GLY A 14 -0.04 1.89 1.12
CA GLY A 14 -0.61 2.22 2.42
C GLY A 14 -0.18 3.62 2.87
N GLY A 15 -1.13 4.54 3.07
CA GLY A 15 -0.83 5.98 3.24
C GLY A 15 -0.21 6.45 4.56
N THR A 16 0.22 5.56 5.46
CA THR A 16 0.90 6.01 6.69
C THR A 16 1.92 4.98 7.17
N VAL A 17 3.01 5.48 7.75
CA VAL A 17 4.10 4.69 8.34
C VAL A 17 3.64 3.96 9.62
N ALA A 18 2.51 4.37 10.20
CA ALA A 18 1.89 3.71 11.35
C ALA A 18 1.21 2.39 10.93
N ALA A 19 1.66 1.28 11.51
CA ALA A 19 1.13 -0.05 11.24
C ALA A 19 -0.38 -0.15 11.51
N ALA A 20 -1.11 -0.81 10.61
CA ALA A 20 -2.54 -1.14 10.76
C ALA A 20 -3.51 0.05 10.85
N SER A 21 -3.28 1.11 10.07
CA SER A 21 -4.28 2.17 9.87
C SER A 21 -5.58 1.63 9.24
N SER A 22 -6.70 2.31 9.47
CA SER A 22 -7.99 1.98 8.84
C SER A 22 -7.90 1.96 7.31
N SER A 23 -7.12 2.86 6.72
CA SER A 23 -6.88 2.92 5.28
C SER A 23 -6.09 1.71 4.77
N GLU A 24 -5.10 1.22 5.51
CA GLU A 24 -4.35 0.02 5.14
C GLU A 24 -5.25 -1.23 5.11
N ARG A 25 -6.15 -1.37 6.10
CA ARG A 25 -7.09 -2.50 6.16
C ARG A 25 -8.00 -2.52 4.93
N ILE A 26 -8.48 -1.36 4.50
CA ILE A 26 -9.32 -1.22 3.31
C ILE A 26 -8.50 -1.58 2.06
N THR A 27 -7.29 -1.03 1.90
CA THR A 27 -6.42 -1.34 0.75
C THR A 27 -6.13 -2.84 0.66
N ARG A 28 -5.87 -3.53 1.79
CA ARG A 28 -5.68 -4.97 1.81
C ARG A 28 -6.89 -5.74 1.28
N LYS A 29 -8.10 -5.33 1.68
CA LYS A 29 -9.35 -5.96 1.22
C LYS A 29 -9.60 -5.74 -0.26
N ILE A 30 -9.24 -4.57 -0.80
CA ILE A 30 -9.33 -4.29 -2.24
C ILE A 30 -8.38 -5.20 -3.01
N LEU A 31 -7.13 -5.33 -2.57
CA LEU A 31 -6.15 -6.20 -3.22
C LEU A 31 -6.55 -7.67 -3.16
N GLU A 32 -7.07 -8.15 -2.02
CA GLU A 32 -7.61 -9.52 -1.89
C GLU A 32 -8.68 -9.78 -2.96
N ALA A 33 -9.64 -8.86 -3.13
CA ALA A 33 -10.66 -8.95 -4.18
C ALA A 33 -10.09 -8.86 -5.60
N CYS A 34 -8.96 -8.20 -5.81
CA CYS A 34 -8.26 -8.19 -7.10
C CYS A 34 -7.60 -9.54 -7.39
N GLU A 35 -6.98 -10.18 -6.39
CA GLU A 35 -6.37 -11.52 -6.55
C GLU A 35 -7.43 -12.58 -6.87
N GLU A 36 -8.58 -12.53 -6.20
CA GLU A 36 -9.73 -13.42 -6.49
C GLU A 36 -10.20 -13.30 -7.95
N ARG A 37 -9.95 -12.16 -8.61
CA ARG A 37 -10.30 -11.89 -10.02
C ARG A 37 -9.16 -12.24 -10.99
N GLY A 38 -8.10 -12.88 -10.50
CA GLY A 38 -6.95 -13.31 -11.30
C GLY A 38 -5.92 -12.21 -11.56
N ALA A 39 -5.95 -11.10 -10.81
CA ALA A 39 -4.86 -10.13 -10.83
C ALA A 39 -3.69 -10.61 -9.96
N ARG A 40 -2.50 -10.11 -10.25
CA ARG A 40 -1.36 -10.19 -9.34
C ARG A 40 -1.40 -8.96 -8.45
N THR A 41 -1.21 -9.10 -7.15
CA THR A 41 -1.17 -7.92 -6.27
C THR A 41 0.12 -7.78 -5.49
N ARG A 42 0.43 -6.54 -5.12
CA ARG A 42 1.51 -6.22 -4.18
C ARG A 42 1.08 -5.04 -3.31
N LEU A 43 1.35 -5.13 -2.02
CA LEU A 43 1.11 -4.04 -1.08
C LEU A 43 2.47 -3.52 -0.61
N PHE A 44 2.62 -2.20 -0.56
CA PHE A 44 3.68 -1.52 0.18
C PHE A 44 3.03 -0.68 1.27
N ALA A 45 3.29 -0.97 2.54
CA ALA A 45 2.68 -0.26 3.67
C ALA A 45 3.60 -0.22 4.90
N GLY A 46 3.31 0.70 5.83
CA GLY A 46 4.02 0.82 7.10
C GLY A 46 5.54 0.96 6.91
N PRO A 47 6.37 0.04 7.45
CA PRO A 47 7.81 0.12 7.39
C PRO A 47 8.39 -0.07 5.97
N GLU A 48 7.65 -0.66 5.03
CA GLU A 48 8.10 -0.72 3.61
C GLU A 48 8.10 0.64 2.93
N LEU A 49 7.42 1.62 3.53
CA LEU A 49 7.40 3.02 3.10
C LEU A 49 8.22 3.92 4.04
N ASP A 50 9.04 3.34 4.91
CA ASP A 50 10.00 4.08 5.71
C ASP A 50 11.21 4.46 4.84
N PHE A 51 11.05 5.53 4.08
CA PHE A 51 12.11 6.06 3.22
C PHE A 51 13.07 6.92 4.07
N PRO A 52 14.39 6.67 4.04
CA PRO A 52 15.36 7.32 4.95
C PRO A 52 15.35 8.85 4.99
N THR A 53 14.91 9.52 3.92
CA THR A 53 14.84 10.99 3.82
C THR A 53 13.41 11.54 3.93
N TYR A 54 12.39 10.69 3.83
CA TYR A 54 10.97 11.07 3.90
C TYR A 54 10.23 10.44 5.09
N GLY A 55 10.94 9.72 5.96
CA GLY A 55 10.41 9.11 7.16
C GLY A 55 9.81 10.17 8.09
N THR A 56 8.66 9.85 8.69
CA THR A 56 7.96 10.73 9.63
C THR A 56 8.61 10.65 11.02
N SER A 57 9.92 10.88 11.10
CA SER A 57 10.64 11.00 12.36
C SER A 57 10.09 12.19 13.15
N ASP A 58 9.06 11.91 13.94
CA ASP A 58 8.51 12.61 15.10
C ASP A 58 8.69 14.14 15.18
N ASP A 59 8.26 14.87 14.14
CA ASP A 59 7.94 16.30 14.23
C ASP A 59 6.46 16.52 13.83
N ARG A 60 5.58 15.66 14.38
CA ARG A 60 4.15 15.84 14.20
C ARG A 60 3.68 16.94 15.14
N CYS A 61 3.24 18.06 14.57
CA CYS A 61 2.57 19.12 15.34
C CYS A 61 1.33 18.55 16.04
N ASP A 62 1.04 19.04 17.25
CA ASP A 62 -0.02 18.60 18.18
C ASP A 62 -1.40 18.44 17.50
N ASN A 63 -1.69 19.27 16.50
CA ASN A 63 -2.95 19.26 15.75
C ASN A 63 -3.17 18.03 14.82
N ALA A 64 -2.17 17.15 14.70
CA ALA A 64 -2.20 15.96 13.84
C ALA A 64 -2.30 14.63 14.63
N ARG A 65 -2.54 14.70 15.94
CA ARG A 65 -2.73 13.55 16.83
C ARG A 65 -4.22 13.26 17.07
#